data_AF-A0A849TB14-F1
#
_entry.id   AF-A0A849TB14-F1
#
_cell.length_a   1.000
_cell.length_b   1.000
_cell.length_c   1.000
_cell.angle_alpha   90.00
_cell.angle_beta   90.00
_cell.angle_gamma   90.00
#
_symmetry.space_group_name_H-M   'P 1'
#
loop_
_entity.id
_entity.type
_entity.pdbx_description
1 polymer ?
#
loop_
_entity_poly.entity_id
_entity_poly.type
_entity_poly.pdbx_seq_one_letter_code
_entity_poly.pdbx_strand_id
1 'polypeptide(L)' 'MIYPVRWQEPRVDLRELAKLRFIDGWSRKKLASHYGRTEEAIQNYFQKIKKKGILPD' A
#
# COMPACT_ATOMS: atom_id res chain seq x y z
N MET A 1 -16.37 15.63 -26.13
CA MET A 1 -16.20 14.37 -25.37
C MET A 1 -15.36 14.67 -24.14
N ILE A 2 -16.01 14.87 -22.98
CA ILE A 2 -15.31 15.18 -21.73
C ILE A 2 -14.99 13.84 -21.09
N TYR A 3 -13.76 13.36 -21.25
CA TYR A 3 -13.27 12.24 -20.48
C TYR A 3 -13.27 12.69 -19.01
N PRO A 4 -14.05 12.07 -18.10
CA PRO A 4 -13.81 12.29 -16.69
C PRO A 4 -12.45 11.66 -16.43
N VAL A 5 -11.42 12.49 -16.29
CA VAL A 5 -10.13 12.04 -15.76
C VAL A 5 -10.45 11.62 -14.32
N ARG A 6 -10.81 10.35 -14.16
CA ARG A 6 -10.84 9.72 -12.86
C ARG A 6 -9.38 9.70 -12.46
N TRP A 7 -8.99 10.68 -11.64
CA TRP A 7 -7.82 10.58 -10.78
C TRP A 7 -8.01 9.32 -9.94
N GLN A 8 -7.71 8.16 -10.52
CA GLN A 8 -7.47 6.96 -9.75
C GLN A 8 -6.18 7.26 -9.04
N GLU A 9 -6.28 7.76 -7.81
CA GLU A 9 -5.16 7.71 -6.87
C GLU A 9 -4.47 6.36 -7.07
N PRO A 10 -3.14 6.32 -7.24
CA PRO A 10 -2.43 5.06 -7.43
C PRO A 10 -2.81 4.19 -6.24
N ARG A 11 -3.66 3.19 -6.51
CA ARG A 11 -4.19 2.31 -5.48
C ARG A 11 -2.99 1.52 -5.01
N VAL A 12 -2.43 1.92 -3.88
CA VAL A 12 -1.39 1.16 -3.21
C VAL A 12 -1.94 -0.24 -3.04
N ASP A 13 -1.35 -1.20 -3.74
CA ASP A 13 -1.82 -2.56 -3.69
C ASP A 13 -1.46 -3.13 -2.32
N LEU A 14 -2.50 -3.31 -1.51
CA LEU A 14 -2.35 -3.75 -0.12
C LEU A 14 -1.77 -5.16 -0.04
N ARG A 15 -1.97 -5.98 -1.08
CA ARG A 15 -1.44 -7.34 -1.15
C ARG A 15 0.04 -7.31 -1.47
N GLU A 16 0.45 -6.47 -2.42
CA GLU A 16 1.87 -6.24 -2.73
C GLU A 16 2.62 -5.62 -1.54
N LEU A 17 2.03 -4.64 -0.86
CA LEU A 17 2.58 -4.06 0.37
C LEU A 17 2.81 -5.15 1.44
N ALA A 18 1.85 -6.05 1.63
CA ALA A 18 1.97 -7.16 2.56
C ALA A 18 3.09 -8.11 2.12
N LYS A 19 3.18 -8.47 0.84
CA LYS A 19 4.25 -9.33 0.31
C LYS A 19 5.63 -8.71 0.53
N LEU A 20 5.83 -7.45 0.15
CA LEU A 20 7.11 -6.76 0.35
C LEU A 20 7.50 -6.68 1.84
N ARG A 21 6.51 -6.54 2.73
CA ARG A 21 6.76 -6.51 4.17
C ARG A 21 7.08 -7.88 4.77
N PHE A 22 6.27 -8.88 4.47
CA PHE A 22 6.30 -10.19 5.14
C PHE A 22 7.19 -11.22 4.43
N ILE A 23 7.29 -11.15 3.10
CA ILE A 23 8.13 -12.03 2.28
C ILE A 23 9.51 -11.40 2.11
N ASP A 24 9.57 -10.17 1.62
CA ASP A 24 10.84 -9.50 1.29
C ASP A 24 11.48 -8.78 2.50
N GLY A 25 10.76 -8.70 3.62
CA GLY A 25 11.27 -8.12 4.87
C GLY A 25 11.48 -6.59 4.83
N TRP A 26 10.80 -5.87 3.93
CA TRP A 26 11.05 -4.44 3.76
C TRP A 26 10.68 -3.61 5.00
N SER A 27 11.56 -2.67 5.32
CA SER A 27 11.30 -1.65 6.34
C SER A 27 10.21 -0.67 5.90
N ARG A 28 9.47 -0.12 6.87
CA ARG A 28 8.37 0.83 6.62
C ARG A 28 8.85 2.08 5.88
N LYS A 29 10.04 2.59 6.23
CA LYS A 29 10.73 3.66 5.48
C LYS A 29 10.95 3.32 4.02
N LYS A 30 11.41 2.10 3.73
CA LYS A 30 11.67 1.65 2.35
C LYS A 30 10.36 1.55 1.56
N LEU A 31 9.29 1.03 2.16
CA LEU A 31 7.95 1.00 1.56
C LEU A 31 7.42 2.41 1.31
N ALA A 32 7.57 3.31 2.29
CA ALA A 32 7.17 4.71 2.18
C ALA A 32 7.86 5.39 0.99
N SER A 33 9.19 5.25 0.88
CA SER A 33 9.95 5.76 -0.26
C SER A 33 9.55 5.11 -1.60
N HIS A 34 9.34 3.80 -1.62
CA HIS A 34 8.96 3.07 -2.84
C HIS A 34 7.60 3.48 -3.40
N TYR A 35 6.62 3.67 -2.51
CA TYR A 35 5.27 4.11 -2.89
C TYR A 35 5.14 5.63 -2.97
N GLY A 36 6.19 6.39 -2.66
CA GLY A 36 6.16 7.86 -2.60
C GLY A 36 5.18 8.39 -1.55
N ARG A 37 5.03 7.67 -0.43
CA ARG A 37 4.09 7.97 0.66
C ARG A 37 4.81 8.18 1.98
N THR A 38 4.09 8.70 2.97
CA THR A 38 4.60 8.82 4.33
C THR A 38 4.53 7.48 5.07
N GLU A 39 5.37 7.31 6.09
CA GLU A 39 5.32 6.13 6.95
C GLU A 39 3.96 5.97 7.66
N GLU A 40 3.29 7.08 7.96
CA GLU A 40 1.93 7.09 8.51
C GLU A 40 0.90 6.50 7.54
N ALA A 41 0.99 6.83 6.25
CA ALA A 41 0.14 6.23 5.22
C ALA A 41 0.38 4.72 5.13
N ILE A 42 1.65 4.29 5.16
CA ILE A 42 2.03 2.87 5.20
C ILE A 42 1.43 2.17 6.43
N GLN A 43 1.50 2.79 7.60
CA GLN A 43 0.89 2.26 8.82
C GLN A 43 -0.64 2.15 8.71
N ASN A 44 -1.29 3.16 8.12
CA ASN A 44 -2.73 3.13 7.85
C ASN A 44 -3.11 1.99 6.86
N TYR A 45 -2.27 1.74 5.85
CA TYR A 45 -2.46 0.60 4.95
C TYR A 45 -2.34 -0.74 5.68
N PHE A 46 -1.38 -0.91 6.58
CA PHE A 46 -1.30 -2.11 7.42
C PHE A 46 -2.53 -2.28 8.32
N GLN A 47 -3.09 -1.20 8.88
CA GLN A 47 -4.35 -1.28 9.61
C GLN A 47 -5.51 -1.70 8.71
N LYS A 48 -5.58 -1.18 7.48
CA LYS A 48 -6.58 -1.60 6.48
C LYS A 48 -6.43 -3.06 6.08
N ILE A 49 -5.20 -3.55 5.89
CA ILE A 49 -4.88 -4.96 5.61
C ILE A 49 -5.41 -5.85 6.74
N LYS A 50 -5.09 -5.50 8.00
CA LYS A 50 -5.57 -6.21 9.19
C LYS A 50 -7.10 -6.20 9.28
N LYS A 51 -7.73 -5.05 9.03
CA LYS A 51 -9.19 -4.90 9.09
C LYS A 51 -9.92 -5.68 7.98
N LYS A 52 -9.32 -5.78 6.78
CA LYS A 52 -9.89 -6.54 5.67
C LYS A 52 -9.54 -8.04 5.71
N GLY A 53 -8.66 -8.49 6.61
CA GLY A 53 -8.19 -9.87 6.64
C GLY A 53 -7.37 -10.26 5.40
N ILE A 54 -6.70 -9.30 4.76
CA ILE A 54 -5.85 -9.57 3.59
C ILE A 54 -4.55 -10.19 4.13
N LEU A 55 -4.47 -11.51 4.16
CA LEU A 55 -3.24 -12.23 4.46
C LEU A 55 -2.39 -12.32 3.18
N PRO A 56 -1.07 -12.11 3.25
CA PRO A 56 -0.18 -12.50 2.18
C PRO A 56 -0.18 -14.03 2.11
N ASP A 57 -0.71 -14.56 1.01
CA ASP A 57 -0.59 -15.96 0.59
C ASP A 57 0.67 -16.12 -0.28
#